data_AF-A0A954K659-F1
#
_entry.id   AF-A0A954K659-F1
#
_cell.length_a   1.000
_cell.length_b   1.000
_cell.length_c   1.000
_cell.angle_alpha   90.00
_cell.angle_beta   90.00
_cell.angle_gamma   90.00
#
_symmetry.space_group_name_H-M   'P 1'
#
loop_
_entity.id
_entity.type
_entity.pdbx_description
1 polymer ?
#
loop_
_entity_poly.entity_id
_entity_poly.type
_entity_poly.pdbx_seq_one_letter_code
_entity_poly.pdbx_strand_id
1 'polypeptide(L)'
;ANQIYLKDHQPLVEAIRNYEQNQLASALTHWEQTNTEKKPLWSVLKPESVHAKQNTTLKILPDRSILAEGENPGRAEIYTITFKTDLQNINGVRLEALTDPSLPQNGPGRSPSGDFELTMLTVKTASLEDPASTKDIALQKAQASFEMDGFKVDRVIDNSPHAGWSISPQQGQKQIATFEAKEAFGFEKGTLVTISLQQSSTRKLYHNLGRFRLSLTTGSKPLSLNGLTDLIVDTLNTPSERRTSEQRQELLDYYRAIDPQLNQLKQAELAHRKKAPQNPAETTKAQVVDHLKVPRTTRLLVRGDFLNPADEVKPATPAILPPLKSENPNRIDLARWLFDPDNPLTARVTVNRIWSRYFGRGI
;
A
#
# COMPACT_ATOMS: atom_id res chain seq x y z
N ALA A 1 24.32 -1.45 13.88
CA ALA A 1 23.66 -0.66 12.81
C ALA A 1 22.15 -0.58 13.06
N ASN A 2 21.38 -1.69 12.99
CA ASN A 2 19.92 -1.64 13.16
C ASN A 2 19.44 -1.04 14.49
N GLN A 3 20.03 -1.39 15.63
CA GLN A 3 19.63 -0.83 16.92
C GLN A 3 19.88 0.68 17.03
N ILE A 4 20.99 1.17 16.46
CA ILE A 4 21.33 2.61 16.44
C ILE A 4 20.33 3.35 15.54
N TYR A 5 20.07 2.82 14.34
CA TYR A 5 19.05 3.36 13.44
C TYR A 5 17.68 3.44 14.13
N LEU A 6 17.22 2.34 14.76
CA LEU A 6 15.92 2.32 15.42
C LEU A 6 15.84 3.32 16.58
N LYS A 7 16.92 3.47 17.37
CA LYS A 7 17.02 4.45 18.45
C LYS A 7 16.88 5.89 17.95
N ASP A 8 17.46 6.20 16.79
CA ASP A 8 17.41 7.55 16.20
C ASP A 8 16.13 7.80 15.40
N HIS A 9 15.53 6.74 14.85
CA HIS A 9 14.31 6.81 14.05
C HIS A 9 13.04 6.95 14.90
N GLN A 10 12.98 6.24 16.03
CA GLN A 10 11.80 6.21 16.88
C GLN A 10 11.34 7.60 17.37
N PRO A 11 12.23 8.52 17.81
CA PRO A 11 11.84 9.89 18.16
C PRO A 11 11.20 10.67 17.01
N LEU A 12 11.57 10.42 15.75
CA LEU A 12 10.98 11.10 14.59
C LEU A 12 9.55 10.65 14.35
N VAL A 13 9.29 9.34 14.47
CA VAL A 13 7.95 8.76 14.38
C VAL A 13 7.07 9.23 15.54
N GLU A 14 7.63 9.26 16.75
CA GLU A 14 6.93 9.77 17.94
C GLU A 14 6.62 11.27 17.84
N ALA A 15 7.51 12.08 17.26
CA ALA A 15 7.26 13.51 17.03
C ALA A 15 6.07 13.73 16.09
N ILE A 16 5.97 12.98 14.99
CA ILE A 16 4.81 13.01 14.09
C ILE A 16 3.55 12.64 14.85
N ARG A 17 3.55 11.50 15.56
CA ARG A 17 2.39 11.02 16.32
C ARG A 17 1.94 12.02 17.39
N ASN A 18 2.89 12.58 18.14
CA ASN A 18 2.62 13.56 19.19
C ASN A 18 1.99 14.84 18.59
N TYR A 19 2.53 15.32 17.48
CA TYR A 19 1.97 16.47 16.78
C TYR A 19 0.54 16.21 16.30
N GLU A 20 0.30 15.07 15.65
CA GLU A 20 -1.04 14.69 15.17
C GLU A 20 -2.06 14.55 16.29
N GLN A 21 -1.65 14.04 17.46
CA GLN A 21 -2.53 13.85 18.62
C GLN A 21 -2.82 15.14 19.38
N ASN A 22 -1.83 16.03 19.52
CA ASN A 22 -1.89 17.12 20.49
C ASN A 22 -1.90 18.53 19.88
N GLN A 23 -1.47 18.70 18.62
CA GLN A 23 -1.27 20.04 18.02
C GLN A 23 -2.07 20.24 16.74
N LEU A 24 -2.30 19.18 15.96
CA LEU A 24 -2.96 19.25 14.65
C LEU A 24 -4.35 19.92 14.69
N ALA A 25 -5.16 19.63 15.71
CA ALA A 25 -6.50 20.21 15.83
C ALA A 25 -6.47 21.74 16.06
N SER A 26 -5.56 22.20 16.92
CA SER A 26 -5.35 23.62 17.19
C SER A 26 -4.76 24.34 15.96
N ALA A 27 -3.83 23.69 15.27
CA ALA A 27 -3.23 24.19 14.04
C ALA A 27 -4.29 24.33 12.92
N LEU A 28 -5.18 23.34 12.76
CA LEU A 28 -6.32 23.41 11.85
C LEU A 28 -7.23 24.60 12.19
N THR A 29 -7.60 24.75 13.46
CA THR A 29 -8.47 25.84 13.91
C THR A 29 -7.85 27.22 13.58
N HIS A 30 -6.55 27.37 13.82
CA HIS A 30 -5.83 28.60 13.50
C HIS A 30 -5.77 28.85 11.98
N TRP A 31 -5.52 27.81 11.19
CA TRP A 31 -5.55 27.90 9.74
C TRP A 31 -6.93 28.31 9.21
N GLU A 32 -8.02 27.75 9.74
CA GLU A 32 -9.38 28.14 9.35
C GLU A 32 -9.67 29.63 9.61
N GLN A 33 -9.13 30.20 10.70
CA GLN A 33 -9.30 31.61 11.05
C GLN A 33 -8.46 32.56 10.18
N THR A 34 -7.30 32.09 9.72
CA THR A 34 -6.33 32.92 8.99
C THR A 34 -6.40 32.74 7.48
N ASN A 35 -6.95 31.62 7.00
CA ASN A 35 -7.09 31.35 5.58
C ASN A 35 -8.19 32.21 4.96
N THR A 36 -7.76 33.24 4.22
CA THR A 36 -8.67 34.14 3.49
C THR A 36 -9.07 33.61 2.12
N GLU A 37 -8.36 32.60 1.59
CA GLU A 37 -8.67 32.02 0.29
C GLU A 37 -9.89 31.09 0.42
N LYS A 38 -10.99 31.46 -0.24
CA LYS A 38 -12.23 30.65 -0.30
C LYS A 38 -12.63 30.27 -1.72
N LYS A 39 -11.70 30.42 -2.68
CA LYS A 39 -11.96 30.07 -4.07
C LYS A 39 -11.49 28.64 -4.32
N PRO A 40 -12.34 27.75 -4.83
CA PRO A 40 -11.89 26.41 -5.19
C PRO A 40 -10.98 26.49 -6.41
N LEU A 41 -9.83 25.83 -6.33
CA LEU A 41 -8.96 25.58 -7.48
C LEU A 41 -9.39 24.30 -8.21
N TRP A 42 -9.93 23.33 -7.47
CA TRP A 42 -10.25 22.00 -7.96
C TRP A 42 -11.75 21.70 -7.79
N SER A 43 -12.42 21.33 -8.87
CA SER A 43 -13.81 20.89 -8.85
C SER A 43 -13.87 19.37 -8.76
N VAL A 44 -14.35 18.83 -7.64
CA VAL A 44 -14.48 17.39 -7.43
C VAL A 44 -15.78 16.93 -8.07
N LEU A 45 -15.69 16.29 -9.22
CA LEU A 45 -16.88 15.84 -9.94
C LEU A 45 -17.40 14.52 -9.36
N LYS A 46 -18.73 14.37 -9.32
CA LYS A 46 -19.35 13.07 -9.04
C LYS A 46 -19.18 12.19 -10.29
N PRO A 47 -18.59 10.99 -10.19
CA PRO A 47 -18.55 10.06 -11.30
C PRO A 47 -19.97 9.70 -11.77
N GLU A 48 -20.21 9.81 -13.08
CA GLU A 48 -21.44 9.36 -13.72
C GLU A 48 -21.42 7.83 -13.86
N SER A 49 -20.28 7.29 -14.28
CA SER A 49 -20.06 5.86 -14.38
C SER A 49 -18.61 5.51 -14.05
N VAL A 50 -18.42 4.30 -13.53
CA VAL A 50 -17.13 3.70 -13.22
C VAL A 50 -17.11 2.29 -13.77
N HIS A 51 -16.02 1.91 -14.43
CA HIS A 51 -15.84 0.58 -14.99
C HIS A 51 -14.41 0.12 -14.76
N ALA A 52 -14.23 -1.12 -14.30
CA ALA A 52 -12.96 -1.79 -14.30
C ALA A 52 -12.93 -2.82 -15.44
N LYS A 53 -11.79 -2.94 -16.12
CA LYS A 53 -11.64 -3.87 -17.24
C LYS A 53 -11.62 -5.33 -16.79
N GLN A 54 -11.06 -5.62 -15.62
CA GLN A 54 -11.10 -6.95 -15.02
C GLN A 54 -12.27 -7.06 -14.03
N ASN A 55 -12.21 -8.02 -13.10
CA ASN A 55 -13.29 -8.32 -12.16
C ASN A 55 -13.28 -7.43 -10.89
N THR A 56 -12.56 -6.29 -10.90
CA THR A 56 -12.58 -5.35 -9.77
C THR A 56 -13.94 -4.67 -9.67
N THR A 57 -14.51 -4.60 -8.47
CA THR A 57 -15.72 -3.80 -8.23
C THR A 57 -15.31 -2.37 -7.87
N LEU A 58 -15.81 -1.36 -8.59
CA LEU A 58 -15.58 0.05 -8.27
C LEU A 58 -16.83 0.64 -7.61
N LYS A 59 -16.69 1.11 -6.37
CA LYS A 59 -17.76 1.69 -5.57
C LYS A 59 -17.55 3.20 -5.44
N ILE A 60 -18.54 3.98 -5.87
CA ILE A 60 -18.57 5.44 -5.66
C ILE A 60 -19.02 5.71 -4.21
N LEU A 61 -18.23 6.47 -3.46
CA LEU A 61 -18.49 6.83 -2.06
C LEU A 61 -19.13 8.23 -1.93
N PRO A 62 -19.72 8.57 -0.77
CA PRO A 62 -20.40 9.86 -0.55
C PRO A 62 -19.49 11.09 -0.75
N ASP A 63 -18.19 10.97 -0.49
CA ASP A 63 -17.17 12.00 -0.70
C ASP A 63 -16.70 12.12 -2.17
N ARG A 64 -17.43 11.48 -3.09
CA ARG A 64 -17.15 11.39 -4.54
C ARG A 64 -15.84 10.66 -4.87
N SER A 65 -15.23 9.98 -3.90
CA SER A 65 -14.12 9.05 -4.17
C SER A 65 -14.64 7.71 -4.69
N ILE A 66 -13.74 6.93 -5.26
CA ILE A 66 -13.99 5.60 -5.80
C ILE A 66 -13.12 4.63 -5.02
N LEU A 67 -13.73 3.59 -4.46
CA LEU A 67 -13.06 2.48 -3.78
C LEU A 67 -13.12 1.23 -4.65
N ALA A 68 -11.96 0.63 -4.90
CA ALA A 68 -11.81 -0.64 -5.61
C ALA A 68 -11.83 -1.80 -4.61
N GLU A 69 -12.84 -2.66 -4.75
CA GLU A 69 -13.13 -3.80 -3.89
C GLU A 69 -12.99 -5.13 -4.66
N GLY A 70 -13.07 -6.24 -3.90
CA GLY A 70 -12.91 -7.59 -4.43
C GLY A 70 -11.45 -8.04 -4.55
N GLU A 71 -11.25 -9.21 -5.17
CA GLU A 71 -9.91 -9.75 -5.41
C GLU A 71 -9.09 -8.80 -6.29
N ASN A 72 -7.81 -8.65 -5.96
CA ASN A 72 -6.89 -7.81 -6.72
C ASN A 72 -6.50 -8.56 -8.02
N PRO A 73 -6.90 -8.08 -9.21
CA PRO A 73 -6.93 -8.87 -10.46
C PRO A 73 -5.55 -9.17 -11.06
N GLY A 74 -4.47 -8.81 -10.37
CA GLY A 74 -3.12 -9.12 -10.77
C GLY A 74 -2.36 -7.92 -11.30
N ARG A 75 -1.67 -8.09 -12.43
CA ARG A 75 -0.65 -7.15 -12.93
C ARG A 75 -1.20 -6.06 -13.85
N ALA A 76 -2.37 -6.26 -14.42
CA ALA A 76 -2.94 -5.39 -15.43
C ALA A 76 -4.41 -5.10 -15.12
N GLU A 77 -4.71 -3.83 -14.92
CA GLU A 77 -6.06 -3.33 -14.70
C GLU A 77 -6.21 -1.96 -15.37
N ILE A 78 -7.45 -1.64 -15.76
CA ILE A 78 -7.81 -0.33 -16.28
C ILE A 78 -9.11 0.10 -15.60
N TYR A 79 -9.07 1.24 -14.92
CA TYR A 79 -10.27 1.90 -14.43
C TYR A 79 -10.66 3.00 -15.42
N THR A 80 -11.89 2.96 -15.94
CA THR A 80 -12.47 4.00 -16.79
C THR A 80 -13.56 4.71 -16.02
N ILE A 81 -13.43 6.03 -15.88
CA ILE A 81 -14.36 6.86 -15.14
C ILE A 81 -14.89 7.94 -16.08
N THR A 82 -16.21 8.10 -16.13
CA THR A 82 -16.85 9.15 -16.92
C THR A 82 -17.53 10.16 -16.01
N PHE A 83 -17.43 11.43 -16.38
CA PHE A 83 -18.01 12.58 -15.70
C PHE A 83 -18.80 13.44 -16.68
N LYS A 84 -19.87 14.05 -16.19
CA LYS A 84 -20.59 15.14 -16.87
C LYS A 84 -20.32 16.44 -16.11
N THR A 85 -20.04 17.53 -16.83
CA THR A 85 -19.75 18.82 -16.20
C THR A 85 -20.08 19.98 -17.15
N ASP A 86 -20.50 21.11 -16.58
CA ASP A 86 -20.70 22.35 -17.32
C ASP A 86 -19.43 23.21 -17.40
N LEU A 87 -18.32 22.71 -16.84
CA LEU A 87 -17.03 23.40 -16.93
C LEU A 87 -16.58 23.54 -18.39
N GLN A 88 -16.17 24.75 -18.71
CA GLN A 88 -15.49 25.13 -19.94
C GLN A 88 -14.04 25.52 -19.60
N ASN A 89 -13.15 25.50 -20.59
CA ASN A 89 -11.73 25.86 -20.42
C ASN A 89 -11.01 25.04 -19.35
N ILE A 90 -11.40 23.77 -19.20
CA ILE A 90 -10.72 22.80 -18.33
C ILE A 90 -9.29 22.63 -18.84
N ASN A 91 -8.31 22.75 -17.94
CA ASN A 91 -6.90 22.69 -18.32
C ASN A 91 -6.07 21.75 -17.45
N GLY A 92 -6.72 20.98 -16.57
CA GLY A 92 -6.03 20.01 -15.74
C GLY A 92 -6.92 19.00 -15.06
N VAL A 93 -6.30 17.88 -14.69
CA VAL A 93 -6.86 16.81 -13.87
C VAL A 93 -6.01 16.66 -12.62
N ARG A 94 -6.64 16.47 -11.47
CA ARG A 94 -5.96 16.05 -10.24
C ARG A 94 -6.49 14.70 -9.80
N LEU A 95 -5.55 13.79 -9.54
CA LEU A 95 -5.76 12.49 -8.94
C LEU A 95 -5.33 12.55 -7.47
N GLU A 96 -6.27 12.28 -6.57
CA GLU A 96 -5.99 12.05 -5.16
C GLU A 96 -6.02 10.54 -4.93
N ALA A 97 -4.91 9.94 -4.52
CA ALA A 97 -4.83 8.57 -4.03
C ALA A 97 -5.09 8.61 -2.52
N LEU A 98 -6.21 8.03 -2.08
CA LEU A 98 -6.76 8.20 -0.73
C LEU A 98 -6.60 6.93 0.09
N THR A 99 -6.47 7.09 1.41
CA THR A 99 -6.40 5.97 2.34
C THR A 99 -7.78 5.38 2.59
N ASP A 100 -7.82 4.10 2.95
CA ASP A 100 -9.02 3.45 3.41
C ASP A 100 -8.65 2.29 4.34
N PRO A 101 -9.29 2.13 5.52
CA PRO A 101 -9.00 1.02 6.44
C PRO A 101 -9.24 -0.37 5.85
N SER A 102 -10.04 -0.48 4.79
CA SER A 102 -10.26 -1.76 4.09
C SER A 102 -9.10 -2.16 3.17
N LEU A 103 -8.18 -1.23 2.87
CA LEU A 103 -7.03 -1.48 2.00
C LEU A 103 -5.81 -1.96 2.80
N PRO A 104 -4.92 -2.79 2.20
CA PRO A 104 -3.69 -3.21 2.85
C PRO A 104 -2.85 -2.01 3.30
N GLN A 105 -2.32 -2.03 4.53
CA GLN A 105 -1.55 -0.92 5.11
C GLN A 105 -2.28 0.45 5.04
N ASN A 106 -3.62 0.45 5.09
CA ASN A 106 -4.49 1.62 4.89
C ASN A 106 -4.41 2.26 3.48
N GLY A 107 -3.86 1.54 2.49
CA GLY A 107 -3.77 1.99 1.10
C GLY A 107 -2.69 3.05 0.87
N PRO A 108 -2.81 3.90 -0.18
CA PRO A 108 -3.94 4.02 -1.09
C PRO A 108 -4.03 2.93 -2.18
N GLY A 109 -3.04 2.03 -2.26
CA GLY A 109 -3.02 0.91 -3.20
C GLY A 109 -3.57 -0.42 -2.65
N ARG A 110 -3.74 -1.39 -3.54
CA ARG A 110 -4.27 -2.74 -3.26
C ARG A 110 -3.19 -3.81 -3.15
N SER A 111 -1.92 -3.47 -3.38
CA SER A 111 -0.84 -4.41 -3.12
C SER A 111 -0.77 -4.71 -1.61
N PRO A 112 -0.29 -5.89 -1.17
CA PRO A 112 -0.06 -6.20 0.24
C PRO A 112 0.73 -5.14 1.04
N SER A 113 1.56 -4.32 0.38
CA SER A 113 2.27 -3.22 1.02
C SER A 113 1.48 -1.91 1.11
N GLY A 114 0.29 -1.83 0.53
CA GLY A 114 -0.53 -0.61 0.39
C GLY A 114 -0.10 0.32 -0.77
N ASP A 115 0.84 -0.12 -1.60
CA ASP A 115 1.37 0.64 -2.73
C ASP A 115 0.58 0.39 -4.02
N PHE A 116 0.70 1.31 -4.97
CA PHE A 116 0.19 1.16 -6.33
C PHE A 116 1.24 1.60 -7.36
N GLU A 117 1.00 1.28 -8.62
CA GLU A 117 1.76 1.78 -9.75
C GLU A 117 0.80 2.18 -10.86
N LEU A 118 0.60 3.49 -11.02
CA LEU A 118 -0.20 4.03 -12.13
C LEU A 118 0.72 4.18 -13.32
N THR A 119 0.50 3.40 -14.38
CA THR A 119 1.38 3.39 -15.55
C THR A 119 0.92 4.32 -16.65
N MET A 120 -0.39 4.62 -16.74
CA MET A 120 -0.88 5.57 -17.74
C MET A 120 -2.18 6.24 -17.29
N LEU A 121 -2.32 7.53 -17.60
CA LEU A 121 -3.56 8.29 -17.48
C LEU A 121 -3.88 8.92 -18.82
N THR A 122 -5.06 8.62 -19.35
CA THR A 122 -5.58 9.27 -20.56
C THR A 122 -6.88 9.99 -20.28
N VAL A 123 -7.10 11.08 -21.01
CA VAL A 123 -8.29 11.91 -20.91
C VAL A 123 -8.91 12.05 -22.28
N LYS A 124 -10.20 11.73 -22.38
CA LYS A 124 -11.05 11.98 -23.55
C LYS A 124 -12.13 12.97 -23.18
N THR A 125 -12.56 13.77 -24.16
CA THR A 125 -13.68 14.69 -24.01
C THR A 125 -14.66 14.58 -25.17
N ALA A 126 -15.93 14.85 -24.93
CA ALA A 126 -16.97 14.99 -25.96
C ALA A 126 -18.02 16.02 -25.52
N SER A 127 -18.78 16.55 -26.46
CA SER A 127 -19.97 17.36 -26.13
C SER A 127 -21.07 16.46 -25.59
N LEU A 128 -21.87 16.93 -24.63
CA LEU A 128 -23.06 16.18 -24.21
C LEU A 128 -24.13 16.10 -25.31
N GLU A 129 -24.11 17.00 -26.29
CA GLU A 129 -25.00 16.93 -27.46
C GLU A 129 -24.57 15.86 -28.48
N ASP A 130 -23.28 15.49 -28.50
CA ASP A 130 -22.75 14.42 -29.35
C ASP A 130 -21.68 13.61 -28.60
N PRO A 131 -22.11 12.71 -27.68
CA PRO A 131 -21.19 11.94 -26.84
C PRO A 131 -20.29 10.96 -27.60
N ALA A 132 -20.62 10.62 -28.86
CA ALA A 132 -19.87 9.68 -29.68
C ALA A 132 -18.62 10.33 -30.31
N SER A 133 -18.64 11.65 -30.52
CA SER A 133 -17.54 12.41 -31.12
C SER A 133 -16.47 12.76 -30.08
N THR A 134 -15.71 11.73 -29.67
CA THR A 134 -14.68 11.87 -28.64
C THR A 134 -13.38 12.45 -29.19
N LYS A 135 -12.72 13.32 -28.42
CA LYS A 135 -11.38 13.86 -28.68
C LYS A 135 -10.43 13.48 -27.54
N ASP A 136 -9.22 13.05 -27.90
CA ASP A 136 -8.14 12.83 -26.93
C ASP A 136 -7.55 14.17 -26.48
N ILE A 137 -7.30 14.31 -25.18
CA ILE A 137 -6.66 15.47 -24.59
C ILE A 137 -5.19 15.15 -24.30
N ALA A 138 -4.30 15.81 -25.05
CA ALA A 138 -2.87 15.73 -24.79
C ALA A 138 -2.53 16.38 -23.44
N LEU A 139 -1.77 15.67 -22.61
CA LEU A 139 -1.22 16.16 -21.34
C LEU A 139 0.24 16.55 -21.55
N GLN A 140 0.71 17.63 -20.91
CA GLN A 140 2.05 18.19 -21.13
C GLN A 140 2.94 18.20 -19.89
N LYS A 141 2.36 18.19 -18.69
CA LYS A 141 3.13 18.22 -17.44
C LYS A 141 2.41 17.42 -16.38
N ALA A 142 3.15 16.63 -15.63
CA ALA A 142 2.66 15.97 -14.42
C ALA A 142 3.59 16.28 -13.24
N GLN A 143 3.03 16.29 -12.04
CA GLN A 143 3.75 16.45 -10.78
C GLN A 143 2.99 15.71 -9.68
N ALA A 144 3.69 15.26 -8.65
CA ALA A 144 3.13 14.51 -7.55
C ALA A 144 3.68 14.98 -6.20
N SER A 145 2.91 14.77 -5.13
CA SER A 145 3.31 15.07 -3.75
C SER A 145 4.50 14.21 -3.29
N PHE A 146 4.63 13.00 -3.83
CA PHE A 146 5.76 12.11 -3.59
C PHE A 146 5.93 11.15 -4.76
N GLU A 147 7.17 10.73 -5.00
CA GLU A 147 7.53 9.74 -6.01
C GLU A 147 8.57 8.79 -5.44
N MET A 148 8.36 7.49 -5.62
CA MET A 148 9.41 6.51 -5.38
C MET A 148 10.54 6.71 -6.41
N ASP A 149 11.78 6.46 -5.98
CA ASP A 149 12.93 6.55 -6.89
C ASP A 149 12.78 5.59 -8.07
N GLY A 150 12.95 6.11 -9.30
CA GLY A 150 12.70 5.37 -10.53
C GLY A 150 11.23 5.18 -10.93
N PHE A 151 10.25 5.66 -10.16
CA PHE A 151 8.80 5.53 -10.42
C PHE A 151 8.13 6.92 -10.43
N LYS A 152 8.25 7.60 -11.57
CA LYS A 152 7.98 9.02 -11.74
C LYS A 152 6.61 9.29 -12.36
N VAL A 153 5.98 10.38 -11.97
CA VAL A 153 4.60 10.72 -12.42
C VAL A 153 4.54 11.30 -13.82
N ASP A 154 5.62 11.91 -14.31
CA ASP A 154 5.75 12.38 -15.69
C ASP A 154 5.62 11.24 -16.71
N ARG A 155 6.03 10.02 -16.35
CA ARG A 155 5.89 8.82 -17.19
C ARG A 155 4.45 8.37 -17.38
N VAL A 156 3.53 8.80 -16.51
CA VAL A 156 2.11 8.43 -16.61
C VAL A 156 1.44 9.03 -17.86
N ILE A 157 2.06 10.05 -18.47
CA ILE A 157 1.53 10.76 -19.64
C ILE A 157 2.40 10.63 -20.89
N ASP A 158 3.48 9.83 -20.85
CA ASP A 158 4.48 9.74 -21.93
C ASP A 158 4.22 8.63 -22.97
N ASN A 159 3.08 7.93 -22.88
CA ASN A 159 2.65 6.82 -23.74
C ASN A 159 3.70 5.71 -23.94
N SER A 160 4.65 5.56 -23.02
CA SER A 160 5.76 4.61 -23.16
C SER A 160 5.71 3.49 -22.10
N PRO A 161 6.22 2.28 -22.40
CA PRO A 161 6.15 1.13 -21.50
C PRO A 161 7.21 1.22 -20.39
N HIS A 162 7.06 2.19 -19.50
CA HIS A 162 7.95 2.39 -18.36
C HIS A 162 7.26 2.15 -17.03
N ALA A 163 8.08 2.06 -15.99
CA ALA A 163 7.63 2.13 -14.61
C ALA A 163 6.83 3.42 -14.39
N GLY A 164 5.62 3.26 -13.86
CA GLY A 164 4.67 4.34 -13.60
C GLY A 164 4.91 5.08 -12.29
N TRP A 165 3.93 5.88 -11.88
CA TRP A 165 3.94 6.56 -10.59
C TRP A 165 3.67 5.58 -9.45
N SER A 166 4.59 5.52 -8.48
CA SER A 166 4.45 4.75 -7.24
C SER A 166 4.83 5.62 -6.05
N ILE A 167 4.22 5.32 -4.90
CA ILE A 167 4.31 6.16 -3.71
C ILE A 167 5.13 5.51 -2.61
N SER A 168 5.79 4.38 -2.87
CA SER A 168 6.48 3.67 -1.80
C SER A 168 7.68 4.45 -1.25
N PRO A 169 7.86 4.48 0.08
CA PRO A 169 7.06 3.79 1.10
C PRO A 169 6.18 4.76 1.91
N GLN A 170 5.53 5.72 1.23
CA GLN A 170 4.59 6.68 1.80
C GLN A 170 3.14 6.15 1.81
N GLN A 171 2.95 4.84 2.03
CA GLN A 171 1.62 4.25 2.20
C GLN A 171 0.96 4.73 3.49
N GLY A 172 -0.34 4.50 3.63
CA GLY A 172 -1.12 4.90 4.80
C GLY A 172 -1.37 6.40 4.92
N GLN A 173 -1.09 7.18 3.87
CA GLN A 173 -1.46 8.58 3.78
C GLN A 173 -1.86 8.97 2.36
N LYS A 174 -2.60 10.08 2.26
CA LYS A 174 -3.03 10.67 0.98
C LYS A 174 -1.83 11.07 0.12
N GLN A 175 -1.93 10.80 -1.18
CA GLN A 175 -0.99 11.27 -2.19
C GLN A 175 -1.74 11.96 -3.32
N ILE A 176 -1.12 12.95 -3.95
CA ILE A 176 -1.74 13.78 -4.98
C ILE A 176 -0.84 13.77 -6.21
N ALA A 177 -1.45 13.67 -7.39
CA ALA A 177 -0.83 13.98 -8.67
C ALA A 177 -1.71 14.94 -9.47
N THR A 178 -1.08 15.88 -10.18
CA THR A 178 -1.77 16.79 -11.11
C THR A 178 -1.22 16.63 -12.51
N PHE A 179 -2.11 16.66 -13.49
CA PHE A 179 -1.83 16.46 -14.91
C PHE A 179 -2.36 17.67 -15.67
N GLU A 180 -1.47 18.44 -16.27
CA GLU A 180 -1.78 19.65 -17.01
C GLU A 180 -2.06 19.31 -18.47
N ALA A 181 -3.22 19.71 -18.98
CA ALA A 181 -3.57 19.56 -20.38
C ALA A 181 -2.75 20.55 -21.22
N LYS A 182 -2.32 20.13 -22.41
CA LYS A 182 -1.61 21.01 -23.35
C LYS A 182 -2.48 22.19 -23.76
N GLU A 183 -3.72 21.90 -24.15
CA GLU A 183 -4.75 22.86 -24.53
C GLU A 183 -5.95 22.76 -23.60
N ALA A 184 -6.63 23.89 -23.36
CA ALA A 184 -7.85 23.89 -22.57
C ALA A 184 -9.00 23.26 -23.38
N PHE A 185 -9.91 22.57 -22.70
CA PHE A 185 -11.01 21.85 -23.32
C PHE A 185 -12.34 22.04 -22.57
N GLY A 186 -13.44 21.68 -23.22
CA GLY A 186 -14.79 21.80 -22.69
C GLY A 186 -15.74 22.38 -23.75
N PHE A 187 -17.04 22.23 -23.51
CA PHE A 187 -18.10 22.61 -24.43
C PHE A 187 -19.16 23.44 -23.71
N GLU A 188 -19.75 24.40 -24.42
CA GLU A 188 -20.71 25.35 -23.85
C GLU A 188 -21.96 24.68 -23.29
N LYS A 189 -22.48 23.67 -23.99
CA LYS A 189 -23.67 22.90 -23.61
C LYS A 189 -23.35 21.63 -22.83
N GLY A 190 -22.27 21.69 -22.05
CA GLY A 190 -21.82 20.61 -21.19
C GLY A 190 -20.82 19.67 -21.85
N THR A 191 -19.92 19.18 -21.01
CA THR A 191 -18.75 18.40 -21.37
C THR A 191 -18.86 17.02 -20.75
N LEU A 192 -18.70 15.98 -21.58
CA LEU A 192 -18.41 14.62 -21.14
C LEU A 192 -16.90 14.45 -21.02
N VAL A 193 -16.41 14.06 -19.85
CA VAL A 193 -14.99 13.78 -19.64
C VAL A 193 -14.84 12.32 -19.26
N THR A 194 -13.99 11.58 -19.98
CA THR A 194 -13.66 10.18 -19.69
C THR A 194 -12.19 10.09 -19.34
N ILE A 195 -11.88 9.58 -18.15
CA ILE A 195 -10.52 9.41 -17.64
C ILE A 195 -10.26 7.92 -17.49
N SER A 196 -9.19 7.43 -18.10
CA SER A 196 -8.73 6.05 -17.96
C SER A 196 -7.45 6.00 -17.16
N LEU A 197 -7.43 5.19 -16.10
CA LEU A 197 -6.29 4.93 -15.23
C LEU A 197 -5.82 3.50 -15.47
N GLN A 198 -4.71 3.32 -16.17
CA GLN A 198 -4.13 2.01 -16.41
C GLN A 198 -3.03 1.72 -15.39
N GLN A 199 -3.08 0.54 -14.80
CA GLN A 199 -2.03 -0.01 -13.94
C GLN A 199 -1.51 -1.30 -14.57
N SER A 200 -0.27 -1.28 -15.06
CA SER A 200 0.36 -2.43 -15.73
C SER A 200 1.73 -2.72 -15.14
N SER A 201 1.75 -3.12 -13.86
CA SER A 201 2.98 -3.30 -13.09
C SER A 201 3.65 -4.66 -13.34
N THR A 202 4.95 -4.61 -13.66
CA THR A 202 5.81 -5.81 -13.73
C THR A 202 6.37 -6.22 -12.36
N ARG A 203 6.19 -5.40 -11.33
CA ARG A 203 6.64 -5.68 -9.95
C ARG A 203 5.84 -6.82 -9.33
N LYS A 204 6.39 -7.48 -8.31
CA LYS A 204 5.66 -8.46 -7.50
C LYS A 204 4.48 -7.76 -6.79
N LEU A 205 3.53 -8.50 -6.21
CA LEU A 205 2.52 -7.96 -5.28
C LEU A 205 1.36 -7.11 -5.86
N TYR A 206 1.10 -7.15 -7.18
CA TYR A 206 -0.15 -6.63 -7.80
C TYR A 206 -0.51 -5.18 -7.40
N HIS A 207 0.24 -4.22 -7.94
CA HIS A 207 0.18 -2.80 -7.56
C HIS A 207 -0.97 -2.00 -8.20
N ASN A 208 -2.21 -2.43 -7.99
CA ASN A 208 -3.39 -1.70 -8.45
C ASN A 208 -3.83 -0.62 -7.45
N LEU A 209 -4.45 0.46 -7.92
CA LEU A 209 -4.94 1.56 -7.09
C LEU A 209 -6.19 1.12 -6.31
N GLY A 210 -6.28 1.50 -5.04
CA GLY A 210 -7.32 1.09 -4.11
C GLY A 210 -8.43 2.13 -3.98
N ARG A 211 -8.15 3.27 -3.37
CA ARG A 211 -9.12 4.38 -3.26
C ARG A 211 -8.55 5.63 -3.89
N PHE A 212 -9.38 6.30 -4.67
CA PHE A 212 -8.96 7.50 -5.37
C PHE A 212 -10.10 8.46 -5.65
N ARG A 213 -9.75 9.71 -5.94
CA ARG A 213 -10.70 10.75 -6.33
C ARG A 213 -10.11 11.57 -7.46
N LEU A 214 -10.97 11.99 -8.39
CA LEU A 214 -10.60 12.79 -9.56
C LEU A 214 -11.29 14.14 -9.49
N SER A 215 -10.56 15.19 -9.86
CA SER A 215 -11.06 16.55 -9.92
C SER A 215 -10.50 17.27 -11.14
N LEU A 216 -11.24 18.26 -11.63
CA LEU A 216 -10.85 19.08 -12.78
C LEU A 216 -10.55 20.51 -12.33
N THR A 217 -9.80 21.26 -13.15
CA THR A 217 -9.53 22.67 -12.89
C THR A 217 -9.59 23.51 -14.16
N THR A 218 -9.97 24.76 -13.99
CA THR A 218 -9.84 25.85 -14.97
C THR A 218 -8.86 26.93 -14.47
N GLY A 219 -8.07 26.61 -13.44
CA GLY A 219 -7.13 27.52 -12.79
C GLY A 219 -5.92 27.84 -13.66
N SER A 220 -5.14 28.82 -13.27
CA SER A 220 -3.96 29.22 -14.04
C SER A 220 -2.85 28.17 -13.99
N LYS A 221 -2.15 28.00 -15.11
CA LYS A 221 -0.91 27.21 -15.20
C LYS A 221 0.29 28.01 -14.64
N PRO A 222 1.34 27.37 -14.11
CA PRO A 222 1.44 25.93 -13.86
C PRO A 222 0.48 25.48 -12.75
N LEU A 223 -0.12 24.30 -12.91
CA LEU A 223 -1.05 23.77 -11.91
C LEU A 223 -0.35 23.55 -10.57
N SER A 224 -1.02 23.87 -9.46
CA SER A 224 -0.53 23.60 -8.11
C SER A 224 -0.99 22.21 -7.65
N LEU A 225 -0.11 21.45 -6.96
CA LEU A 225 -0.50 20.23 -6.24
C LEU A 225 -1.55 20.53 -5.17
N ASN A 226 -1.35 21.65 -4.50
CA ASN A 226 -2.22 22.14 -3.42
C ASN A 226 -3.33 23.02 -4.01
N GLY A 227 -4.30 23.35 -3.17
CA GLY A 227 -5.43 24.20 -3.54
C GLY A 227 -6.75 23.59 -3.10
N LEU A 228 -7.67 24.47 -2.74
CA LEU A 228 -8.96 24.07 -2.18
C LEU A 228 -9.79 23.35 -3.23
N THR A 229 -10.51 22.33 -2.80
CA THR A 229 -11.62 21.77 -3.57
C THR A 229 -12.89 22.56 -3.31
N ASP A 230 -13.85 22.45 -4.23
CA ASP A 230 -15.25 22.80 -3.98
C ASP A 230 -15.77 22.18 -2.67
N LEU A 231 -15.50 20.89 -2.41
CA LEU A 231 -15.90 20.22 -1.15
C LEU A 231 -15.32 20.88 0.11
N ILE A 232 -14.05 21.30 0.07
CA ILE A 232 -13.41 21.97 1.21
C ILE A 232 -13.97 23.39 1.38
N VAL A 233 -14.19 24.12 0.28
CA VAL A 233 -14.80 25.45 0.32
C VAL A 233 -16.21 25.37 0.90
N ASP A 234 -17.03 24.41 0.47
CA ASP A 234 -18.37 24.18 1.01
C ASP A 234 -18.32 23.86 2.52
N THR A 235 -17.33 23.07 2.93
CA THR A 235 -17.11 22.75 4.34
C THR A 235 -16.71 23.98 5.16
N LEU A 236 -15.80 24.82 4.65
CA LEU A 236 -15.38 26.06 5.30
C LEU A 236 -16.51 27.10 5.38
N ASN A 237 -17.45 27.08 4.44
CA ASN A 237 -18.64 27.92 4.44
C ASN A 237 -19.76 27.39 5.35
N THR A 238 -19.69 26.13 5.76
CA THR A 238 -20.61 25.53 6.74
C THR A 238 -20.12 25.85 8.17
N PRO A 239 -20.98 26.44 9.05
CA PRO A 239 -20.62 26.67 10.45
C PRO A 239 -20.12 25.40 11.14
N SER A 240 -19.10 25.52 11.99
CA SER A 240 -18.36 24.37 12.55
C SER A 240 -19.26 23.36 13.28
N GLU A 241 -20.32 23.86 13.92
CA GLU A 241 -21.31 23.11 14.69
C GLU A 241 -22.27 22.33 13.79
N ARG A 242 -22.44 22.78 12.54
CA ARG A 242 -23.34 22.17 11.54
C ARG A 242 -22.63 21.23 10.58
N ARG A 243 -21.29 21.15 10.63
CA ARG A 243 -20.52 20.25 9.77
C ARG A 243 -20.84 18.79 10.09
N THR A 244 -20.92 17.94 9.08
CA THR A 244 -21.04 16.49 9.27
C THR A 244 -19.71 15.86 9.70
N SER A 245 -19.71 14.60 10.14
CA SER A 245 -18.49 13.83 10.40
C SER A 245 -17.57 13.76 9.18
N GLU A 246 -18.15 13.58 8.00
CA GLU A 246 -17.42 13.43 6.73
C GLU A 246 -16.78 14.76 6.34
N GLN A 247 -17.49 15.89 6.50
CA GLN A 247 -16.94 17.22 6.26
C GLN A 247 -15.76 17.53 7.18
N ARG A 248 -15.89 17.21 8.48
CA ARG A 248 -14.79 17.39 9.44
C ARG A 248 -13.57 16.53 9.08
N GLN A 249 -13.79 15.28 8.69
CA GLN A 249 -12.73 14.35 8.31
C GLN A 249 -12.03 14.81 7.01
N GLU A 250 -12.79 15.20 5.99
CA GLU A 250 -12.26 15.71 4.72
C GLU A 250 -11.42 16.97 4.94
N LEU A 251 -11.88 17.90 5.79
CA LEU A 251 -11.14 19.10 6.15
C LEU A 251 -9.84 18.78 6.89
N LEU A 252 -9.88 17.85 7.84
CA LEU A 252 -8.71 17.40 8.59
C LEU A 252 -7.69 16.74 7.66
N ASP A 253 -8.13 15.87 6.75
CA ASP A 253 -7.24 15.18 5.80
C ASP A 253 -6.66 16.12 4.75
N TYR A 254 -7.42 17.13 4.32
CA TYR A 254 -6.89 18.22 3.51
C TYR A 254 -5.81 18.99 4.27
N TYR A 255 -6.08 19.40 5.52
CA TYR A 255 -5.13 20.17 6.30
C TYR A 255 -3.85 19.40 6.61
N ARG A 256 -3.94 18.10 6.95
CA ARG A 256 -2.77 17.22 7.13
C ARG A 256 -1.81 17.20 5.93
N ALA A 257 -2.32 17.40 4.72
CA ALA A 257 -1.50 17.42 3.50
C ALA A 257 -0.75 18.74 3.32
N ILE A 258 -1.32 19.86 3.79
CA ILE A 258 -0.76 21.21 3.59
C ILE A 258 -0.08 21.78 4.82
N ASP A 259 -0.28 21.19 6.00
CA ASP A 259 0.26 21.67 7.27
C ASP A 259 1.80 21.74 7.22
N PRO A 260 2.40 22.95 7.30
CA PRO A 260 3.84 23.12 7.20
C PRO A 260 4.61 22.35 8.28
N GLN A 261 4.11 22.31 9.51
CA GLN A 261 4.83 21.70 10.62
C GLN A 261 4.80 20.18 10.51
N LEU A 262 3.64 19.59 10.21
CA LEU A 262 3.54 18.16 9.97
C LEU A 262 4.39 17.73 8.76
N ASN A 263 4.37 18.52 7.68
CA ASN A 263 5.19 18.26 6.51
C ASN A 263 6.70 18.30 6.84
N GLN A 264 7.15 19.26 7.66
CA GLN A 264 8.54 19.32 8.11
C GLN A 264 8.94 18.06 8.90
N LEU A 265 8.09 17.60 9.82
CA LEU A 265 8.34 16.38 10.61
C LEU A 265 8.40 15.14 9.72
N LYS A 266 7.46 15.00 8.78
CA LYS A 266 7.44 13.90 7.80
C LYS A 266 8.68 13.90 6.91
N GLN A 267 9.15 15.06 6.47
CA GLN A 267 10.37 15.17 5.67
C GLN A 267 11.62 14.77 6.47
N ALA A 268 11.68 15.12 7.76
CA ALA A 268 12.77 14.71 8.64
C ALA A 268 12.80 13.19 8.86
N GLU A 269 11.64 12.56 9.10
CA GLU A 269 11.50 11.10 9.17
C GLU A 269 11.94 10.44 7.87
N LEU A 270 11.45 10.94 6.73
CA LEU A 270 11.75 10.40 5.41
C LEU A 270 13.24 10.48 5.10
N ALA A 271 13.87 11.61 5.40
CA ALA A 271 15.30 11.82 5.21
C ALA A 271 16.14 10.88 6.09
N HIS A 272 15.69 10.61 7.32
CA HIS A 272 16.34 9.63 8.19
C HIS A 272 16.14 8.20 7.66
N ARG A 273 14.95 7.85 7.17
CA ARG A 273 14.65 6.50 6.67
C ARG A 273 15.53 6.10 5.47
N LYS A 274 15.99 7.07 4.67
CA LYS A 274 16.98 6.82 3.61
C LYS A 274 18.33 6.30 4.14
N LYS A 275 18.63 6.50 5.42
CA LYS A 275 19.83 6.01 6.12
C LYS A 275 19.62 4.63 6.75
N ALA A 276 18.45 4.01 6.56
CA ALA A 276 18.17 2.68 7.06
C ALA A 276 19.24 1.69 6.55
N PRO A 277 19.77 0.82 7.42
CA PRO A 277 20.70 -0.22 7.00
C PRO A 277 20.03 -1.07 5.91
N GLN A 278 20.66 -1.13 4.75
CA GLN A 278 20.19 -2.01 3.69
C GLN A 278 20.51 -3.43 4.10
N ASN A 279 19.48 -4.26 4.23
CA ASN A 279 19.71 -5.70 4.26
C ASN A 279 20.39 -6.10 2.94
N PRO A 280 21.28 -7.10 2.94
CA PRO A 280 21.73 -7.71 1.70
C PRO A 280 20.50 -8.00 0.83
N ALA A 281 20.62 -7.78 -0.48
CA ALA A 281 19.52 -7.99 -1.43
C ALA A 281 18.75 -9.27 -1.10
N GLU A 282 17.43 -9.29 -1.33
CA GLU A 282 16.52 -10.40 -0.99
C GLU A 282 16.98 -11.80 -1.45
N THR A 283 18.03 -11.87 -2.26
CA THR A 283 18.72 -13.07 -2.73
C THR A 283 19.50 -13.82 -1.64
N THR A 284 19.91 -13.18 -0.54
CA THR A 284 20.62 -13.86 0.55
C THR A 284 19.73 -14.01 1.78
N LYS A 285 18.66 -14.80 1.67
CA LYS A 285 17.92 -15.26 2.84
C LYS A 285 18.70 -16.39 3.51
N ALA A 286 19.03 -16.24 4.80
CA ALA A 286 19.50 -17.36 5.57
C ALA A 286 18.41 -18.45 5.58
N GLN A 287 18.76 -19.67 5.22
CA GLN A 287 17.85 -20.79 5.41
C GLN A 287 17.64 -20.98 6.90
N VAL A 288 16.40 -20.85 7.34
CA VAL A 288 15.99 -21.15 8.71
C VAL A 288 15.08 -22.37 8.68
N VAL A 289 15.27 -23.26 9.65
CA VAL A 289 14.34 -24.36 9.90
C VAL A 289 13.27 -23.82 10.83
N ASP A 290 12.05 -23.73 10.33
CA ASP A 290 10.89 -23.31 11.12
C ASP A 290 9.88 -24.46 11.25
N HIS A 291 9.06 -24.42 12.29
CA HIS A 291 7.97 -25.36 12.50
C HIS A 291 6.78 -25.00 11.61
N LEU A 292 6.27 -25.97 10.83
CA LEU A 292 5.02 -25.78 10.12
C LEU A 292 3.88 -25.63 11.14
N LYS A 293 2.97 -24.67 10.90
CA LYS A 293 1.74 -24.49 11.71
C LYS A 293 0.91 -25.78 11.80
N VAL A 294 0.93 -26.58 10.73
CA VAL A 294 0.32 -27.90 10.67
C VAL A 294 1.44 -28.91 10.41
N PRO A 295 1.71 -29.85 11.33
CA PRO A 295 2.70 -30.88 11.12
C PRO A 295 2.40 -31.72 9.87
N ARG A 296 3.44 -32.14 9.15
CA ARG A 296 3.27 -33.10 8.05
C ARG A 296 2.96 -34.48 8.62
N THR A 297 1.90 -35.11 8.14
CA THR A 297 1.64 -36.53 8.38
C THR A 297 2.79 -37.37 7.83
N THR A 298 3.38 -38.22 8.67
CA THR A 298 4.46 -39.14 8.27
C THR A 298 3.90 -40.55 8.23
N ARG A 299 4.22 -41.33 7.20
CA ARG A 299 3.73 -42.71 7.03
C ARG A 299 4.89 -43.68 6.81
N LEU A 300 4.71 -44.92 7.22
CA LEU A 300 5.61 -46.01 6.84
C LEU A 300 5.51 -46.25 5.34
N LEU A 301 6.64 -46.50 4.69
CA LEU A 301 6.69 -46.80 3.26
C LEU A 301 6.90 -48.31 3.07
N VAL A 302 5.97 -48.98 2.41
CA VAL A 302 6.07 -50.43 2.18
C VAL A 302 7.28 -50.70 1.30
N ARG A 303 8.29 -51.37 1.85
CA ARG A 303 9.58 -51.62 1.16
C ARG A 303 10.29 -50.34 0.68
N GLY A 304 9.98 -49.19 1.28
CA GLY A 304 10.55 -47.89 0.89
C GLY A 304 9.89 -47.24 -0.34
N ASP A 305 8.80 -47.80 -0.88
CA ASP A 305 8.07 -47.22 -2.00
C ASP A 305 7.22 -46.01 -1.54
N PHE A 306 7.57 -44.81 -2.03
CA PHE A 306 6.88 -43.56 -1.69
C PHE A 306 5.46 -43.46 -2.28
N LEU A 307 5.13 -44.29 -3.27
CA LEU A 307 3.77 -44.40 -3.85
C LEU A 307 2.89 -45.38 -3.07
N ASN A 308 3.46 -46.15 -2.15
CA ASN A 308 2.73 -47.12 -1.34
C ASN A 308 2.88 -46.85 0.17
N PRO A 309 2.25 -45.76 0.66
CA PRO A 309 2.28 -45.42 2.07
C PRO A 309 1.35 -46.33 2.89
N ALA A 310 1.86 -46.87 3.98
CA ALA A 310 1.13 -47.64 4.97
C ALA A 310 0.62 -46.74 6.12
N ASP A 311 0.64 -47.27 7.34
CA ASP A 311 0.14 -46.60 8.54
C ASP A 311 0.91 -45.31 8.85
N GLU A 312 0.17 -44.36 9.43
CA GLU A 312 0.74 -43.14 9.98
C GLU A 312 1.62 -43.46 11.18
N VAL A 313 2.79 -42.82 11.24
CA VAL A 313 3.69 -42.88 12.38
C VAL A 313 3.65 -41.56 13.14
N LYS A 314 3.40 -41.68 14.45
CA LYS A 314 3.46 -40.55 15.38
C LYS A 314 4.85 -40.43 15.98
N PRO A 315 5.27 -39.22 16.39
CA PRO A 315 6.50 -39.04 17.16
C PRO A 315 6.50 -39.92 18.42
N ALA A 316 7.50 -40.79 18.55
CA ALA A 316 7.70 -41.67 19.70
C ALA A 316 9.15 -42.15 19.77
N THR A 317 9.53 -42.79 20.87
CA THR A 317 10.80 -43.53 20.99
C THR A 317 10.62 -45.01 20.63
N PRO A 318 11.66 -45.71 20.16
CA PRO A 318 11.60 -47.16 19.98
C PRO A 318 11.12 -47.87 21.25
N ALA A 319 10.23 -48.85 21.12
CA ALA A 319 9.59 -49.52 22.27
C ALA A 319 10.58 -50.26 23.21
N ILE A 320 11.79 -50.57 22.74
CA ILE A 320 12.86 -51.17 23.54
C ILE A 320 13.57 -50.15 24.45
N LEU A 321 13.34 -48.85 24.22
CA LEU A 321 13.93 -47.75 24.96
C LEU A 321 12.90 -47.11 25.90
N PRO A 322 13.35 -46.35 26.93
CA PRO A 322 12.42 -45.64 27.80
C PRO A 322 11.43 -44.78 27.01
N PRO A 323 10.15 -44.74 27.41
CA PRO A 323 9.16 -43.93 26.71
C PRO A 323 9.46 -42.44 26.88
N LEU A 324 9.17 -41.66 25.84
CA LEU A 324 9.22 -40.20 25.91
C LEU A 324 7.96 -39.67 26.60
N LYS A 325 8.13 -38.90 27.68
CA LYS A 325 7.04 -38.34 28.49
C LYS A 325 6.56 -37.00 27.92
N SER A 326 5.74 -37.02 26.86
CA SER A 326 5.10 -35.83 26.28
C SER A 326 3.84 -36.25 25.51
N GLU A 327 2.75 -35.48 25.65
CA GLU A 327 1.50 -35.74 24.92
C GLU A 327 1.62 -35.40 23.42
N ASN A 328 2.44 -34.41 23.08
CA ASN A 328 2.70 -33.98 21.70
C ASN A 328 4.21 -33.81 21.47
N PRO A 329 4.96 -34.91 21.32
CA PRO A 329 6.42 -34.86 21.28
C PRO A 329 6.95 -34.05 20.10
N ASN A 330 7.86 -33.14 20.40
CA ASN A 330 8.59 -32.36 19.39
C ASN A 330 10.11 -32.59 19.49
N ARG A 331 10.89 -31.88 18.68
CA ARG A 331 12.36 -32.04 18.62
C ARG A 331 13.06 -31.65 19.92
N ILE A 332 12.53 -30.69 20.66
CA ILE A 332 13.06 -30.29 21.97
C ILE A 332 12.82 -31.40 22.99
N ASP A 333 11.65 -32.05 22.94
CA ASP A 333 11.34 -33.17 23.83
C ASP A 333 12.27 -34.36 23.58
N LEU A 334 12.54 -34.68 22.30
CA LEU A 334 13.52 -35.70 21.95
C LEU A 334 14.92 -35.36 22.44
N ALA A 335 15.35 -34.11 22.31
CA ALA A 335 16.66 -33.67 22.78
C ALA A 335 16.77 -33.81 24.31
N ARG A 336 15.76 -33.36 25.05
CA ARG A 336 15.70 -33.53 26.51
C ARG A 336 15.72 -35.00 26.91
N TRP A 337 14.95 -35.84 26.24
CA TRP A 337 14.93 -37.28 26.48
C TRP A 337 16.28 -37.95 26.20
N LEU A 338 17.00 -37.54 25.15
CA LEU A 338 18.29 -38.12 24.78
C LEU A 338 19.39 -37.82 25.82
N PHE A 339 19.33 -36.66 26.47
CA PHE A 339 20.28 -36.22 27.49
C PHE A 339 19.73 -36.30 28.91
N ASP A 340 18.61 -37.00 29.10
CA ASP A 340 18.06 -37.24 30.42
C ASP A 340 19.06 -38.08 31.24
N PRO A 341 19.39 -37.71 32.50
CA PRO A 341 20.27 -38.50 33.37
C PRO A 341 19.82 -39.96 33.55
N ASP A 342 18.52 -40.21 33.46
CA ASP A 342 17.94 -41.55 33.56
C ASP A 342 18.02 -42.33 32.24
N ASN A 343 18.48 -41.72 31.14
CA ASN A 343 18.68 -42.39 29.86
C ASN A 343 20.08 -43.04 29.78
N PRO A 344 20.19 -44.38 29.89
CA PRO A 344 21.49 -45.05 29.98
C PRO A 344 22.25 -45.06 28.66
N LEU A 345 21.59 -44.78 27.53
CA LEU A 345 22.18 -44.95 26.20
C LEU A 345 23.32 -43.96 25.94
N THR A 346 23.10 -42.68 26.20
CA THR A 346 24.05 -41.63 25.81
C THR A 346 25.38 -41.80 26.53
N ALA A 347 25.35 -42.05 27.85
CA ALA A 347 26.54 -42.33 28.63
C ALA A 347 27.19 -43.66 28.20
N ARG A 348 26.40 -44.75 28.08
CA ARG A 348 26.94 -46.09 27.76
C ARG A 348 27.57 -46.15 26.37
N VAL A 349 26.92 -45.58 25.35
CA VAL A 349 27.46 -45.52 23.98
C VAL A 349 28.71 -44.66 23.92
N THR A 350 28.73 -43.52 24.64
CA THR A 350 29.91 -42.65 24.69
C THR A 350 31.10 -43.35 25.36
N VAL A 351 30.88 -43.98 26.51
CA VAL A 351 31.92 -44.78 27.20
C VAL A 351 32.42 -45.93 26.32
N ASN A 352 31.50 -46.65 25.66
CA ASN A 352 31.87 -47.73 24.75
C ASN A 352 32.71 -47.23 23.55
N ARG A 353 32.34 -46.07 22.98
CA ARG A 353 33.14 -45.42 21.93
C ARG A 353 34.52 -45.01 22.40
N ILE A 354 34.63 -44.44 23.60
CA ILE A 354 35.92 -44.07 24.20
C ILE A 354 36.76 -45.34 24.41
N TRP A 355 36.20 -46.38 25.01
CA TRP A 355 36.85 -47.66 25.22
C TRP A 355 37.37 -48.27 23.90
N SER A 356 36.51 -48.32 22.87
CA SER A 356 36.88 -48.84 21.56
C SER A 356 38.02 -48.05 20.91
N ARG A 357 38.17 -46.75 21.18
CA ARG A 357 39.30 -45.95 20.68
C ARG A 357 40.61 -46.32 21.36
N TYR A 358 40.59 -46.66 22.64
CA TYR A 358 41.80 -47.04 23.39
C TYR A 358 42.20 -48.50 23.17
N PHE A 359 41.23 -49.41 23.05
CA PHE A 359 41.47 -50.86 23.08
C PHE A 359 41.16 -51.57 21.75
N GLY A 360 40.77 -50.84 20.71
CA GLY A 360 40.50 -51.39 19.36
C GLY A 360 39.24 -52.24 19.24
N ARG A 361 38.49 -52.45 20.34
CA ARG A 361 37.20 -53.17 20.37
C ARG A 361 36.29 -52.59 21.44
N GLY A 362 34.98 -52.62 21.23
CA GLY A 362 33.98 -52.22 22.22
C GLY A 362 33.85 -53.19 23.41
N ILE A 363 33.17 -52.74 24.45
CA ILE A 363 32.77 -53.50 25.66
C ILE A 363 31.63 -54.46 25.35
#